data_AF-A0A9N9Q3X6-F1
#
_entry.id   AF-A0A9N9Q3X6-F1
#
_cell.length_a   1.000
_cell.length_b   1.000
_cell.length_c   1.000
_cell.angle_alpha   90.00
_cell.angle_beta   90.00
_cell.angle_gamma   90.00
#
_symmetry.space_group_name_H-M   'P 1'
#
loop_
_entity.id
_entity.type
_entity.pdbx_description
1 polymer ?
#
loop_
_entity_poly.entity_id
_entity_poly.type
_entity_poly.pdbx_seq_one_letter_code
_entity_poly.pdbx_strand_id
1 'polypeptide(L)'
;MERDGHAKVAGLISRYPELAIMRRFGDLNMENVLYLQAELVHLESEYRTLATDGQGHPDRLVSAKDWASLAYSEDNHDLAQWEKMLEIRQKLKEYNEAFGQVVFMTSMKSPNPYDLQFFRTWLERPKMGNFPILGPDQYVWDVGNEADLVAIQRRKGEDFLTRWFIDKVIPSFHRCLGKYIEALIPEEPESEISHYSDSHLARFVHVFSVVLSSLLPISSIVILYFVSSLLARLGIIATFTALFSLSLAIVTQARRIEIFAGTSAFAAVQVVFVTANTNSMT
;
A
#
# COMPACT_ATOMS: atom_id res chain seq x y z
N MET A 1 -24.58 -23.09 12.92
CA MET A 1 -23.41 -23.27 13.81
C MET A 1 -22.79 -21.91 14.02
N GLU A 2 -22.67 -21.49 15.27
CA GLU A 2 -21.92 -20.28 15.63
C GLU A 2 -20.46 -20.50 15.23
N ARG A 3 -19.89 -19.57 14.44
CA ARG A 3 -18.50 -19.67 14.00
C ARG A 3 -17.62 -19.18 15.14
N ASP A 4 -16.63 -19.98 15.54
CA ASP A 4 -15.65 -19.60 16.56
C ASP A 4 -14.22 -19.83 16.06
N GLY A 5 -13.24 -19.27 16.77
CA GLY A 5 -11.82 -19.36 16.44
C GLY A 5 -11.49 -18.90 15.03
N HIS A 6 -10.66 -19.67 14.35
CA HIS A 6 -10.27 -19.43 12.97
C HIS A 6 -11.45 -19.29 12.02
N ALA A 7 -12.55 -20.01 12.25
CA ALA A 7 -13.74 -19.91 11.40
C ALA A 7 -14.43 -18.55 11.54
N LYS A 8 -14.38 -17.95 12.73
CA LYS A 8 -14.91 -16.60 13.01
C LYS A 8 -14.04 -15.53 12.34
N VAL A 9 -12.72 -15.64 12.50
CA VAL A 9 -11.74 -14.76 11.87
C VAL A 9 -11.83 -14.82 10.34
N ALA A 10 -11.87 -16.02 9.76
CA ALA A 10 -12.06 -16.22 8.32
C ALA A 10 -13.39 -15.64 7.83
N GLY A 11 -14.45 -15.73 8.64
CA GLY A 11 -15.74 -15.09 8.35
C GLY A 11 -15.64 -13.56 8.26
N LEU A 12 -14.87 -12.93 9.15
CA LEU A 12 -14.60 -11.49 9.09
C LEU A 12 -13.78 -11.12 7.86
N ILE A 13 -12.65 -11.80 7.65
CA ILE A 13 -11.72 -11.51 6.54
C ILE A 13 -12.42 -11.70 5.18
N SER A 14 -13.23 -12.74 5.03
CA SER A 14 -14.00 -12.98 3.80
C SER A 14 -15.03 -11.89 3.53
N ARG A 15 -15.55 -11.23 4.57
CA ARG A 15 -16.53 -10.15 4.45
C ARG A 15 -15.85 -8.79 4.23
N TYR A 16 -14.65 -8.62 4.77
CA TYR A 16 -13.83 -7.40 4.72
C TYR A 16 -12.41 -7.74 4.24
N PRO A 17 -12.20 -7.89 2.92
CA PRO A 17 -10.91 -8.25 2.35
C PRO A 17 -9.76 -7.30 2.71
N GLU A 18 -10.06 -6.04 3.07
CA GLU A 18 -9.07 -5.08 3.59
C GLU A 18 -8.45 -5.51 4.93
N LEU A 19 -9.14 -6.37 5.68
CA LEU A 19 -8.66 -6.97 6.93
C LEU A 19 -7.90 -8.29 6.70
N ALA A 20 -7.69 -8.68 5.43
CA ALA A 20 -6.88 -9.85 5.07
C ALA A 20 -5.39 -9.58 5.31
N ILE A 21 -5.03 -9.43 6.58
CA ILE A 21 -3.69 -9.15 7.07
C ILE A 21 -3.08 -10.46 7.55
N MET A 22 -1.96 -10.85 6.95
CA MET A 22 -1.28 -12.10 7.26
C MET A 22 0.18 -11.83 7.61
N ARG A 23 0.78 -12.73 8.39
CA ARG A 23 2.23 -12.77 8.50
C ARG A 23 2.83 -13.38 7.23
N ARG A 24 3.91 -12.78 6.73
CA ARG A 24 4.68 -13.36 5.62
C ARG A 24 5.73 -14.38 6.09
N PHE A 25 5.97 -14.48 7.40
CA PHE A 25 6.98 -15.39 7.99
C PHE A 25 8.35 -15.22 7.32
N GLY A 26 8.82 -13.97 7.22
CA GLY A 26 10.00 -13.62 6.42
C GLY A 26 11.25 -14.42 6.79
N ASP A 27 11.54 -14.56 8.08
CA ASP A 27 12.72 -15.27 8.56
C ASP A 27 12.67 -16.76 8.22
N LEU A 28 11.54 -17.43 8.49
CA LEU A 28 11.37 -18.86 8.17
C LEU A 28 11.43 -19.14 6.67
N ASN A 29 10.84 -18.25 5.87
CA ASN A 29 10.88 -18.36 4.42
C ASN A 29 12.31 -18.17 3.88
N MET A 30 13.06 -17.22 4.43
CA MET A 30 14.47 -17.01 4.05
C MET A 30 15.34 -18.19 4.48
N GLU A 31 15.11 -18.72 5.69
CA GLU A 31 15.80 -19.91 6.18
C GLU A 31 15.58 -21.12 5.26
N ASN A 32 14.34 -21.37 4.83
CA ASN A 32 14.04 -22.43 3.86
C ASN A 32 14.80 -22.23 2.54
N VAL A 33 14.81 -21.01 1.99
CA VAL A 33 15.56 -20.69 0.76
C VAL A 33 17.07 -20.91 0.94
N LEU A 34 17.63 -20.54 2.10
CA LEU A 34 19.05 -20.75 2.40
C LEU A 34 19.42 -22.23 2.51
N TYR A 35 18.57 -23.07 3.11
CA TYR A 35 18.79 -24.52 3.13
C TYR A 35 18.73 -25.13 1.73
N LEU A 36 17.72 -24.76 0.92
CA LEU A 36 17.63 -25.20 -0.47
C LEU A 36 18.86 -24.78 -1.30
N GLN A 37 19.39 -23.57 -1.05
CA GLN A 37 20.62 -23.10 -1.68
C GLN A 37 21.83 -23.94 -1.24
N ALA A 38 21.95 -24.27 0.05
CA ALA A 38 23.04 -25.09 0.56
C ALA A 38 23.01 -26.51 -0.03
N GLU A 39 21.83 -27.12 -0.12
CA GLU A 39 21.63 -28.42 -0.78
C GLU A 39 22.07 -28.37 -2.26
N LEU A 40 21.69 -27.31 -2.99
CA LEU A 40 22.10 -27.14 -4.39
C LEU A 40 23.62 -26.98 -4.54
N VAL A 41 24.25 -26.20 -3.67
CA VAL A 41 25.72 -26.03 -3.68
C VAL A 41 26.42 -27.37 -3.43
N HIS A 42 25.89 -28.19 -2.51
CA HIS A 42 26.43 -29.52 -2.26
C HIS A 42 26.28 -30.44 -3.49
N LEU A 43 25.09 -30.51 -4.08
CA LEU A 43 24.84 -31.30 -5.28
C LEU A 43 25.69 -30.84 -6.48
N GLU A 44 25.87 -29.53 -6.65
CA GLU A 44 26.74 -28.96 -7.68
C GLU A 44 28.20 -29.38 -7.47
N SER A 45 28.67 -29.36 -6.22
CA SER A 45 30.01 -29.85 -5.88
C SER A 45 30.18 -31.31 -6.25
N GLU A 46 29.24 -32.18 -5.87
CA GLU A 46 29.28 -33.61 -6.22
C GLU A 46 29.28 -33.83 -7.73
N TYR A 47 28.43 -33.10 -8.47
CA TYR A 47 28.37 -33.16 -9.93
C TYR A 47 29.72 -32.77 -10.57
N ARG A 48 30.37 -31.72 -10.07
CA ARG A 48 31.67 -31.24 -10.56
C ARG A 48 32.81 -32.21 -10.22
N THR A 49 32.78 -32.80 -9.02
CA THR A 49 33.74 -33.84 -8.63
C THR A 49 33.60 -35.04 -9.55
N LEU A 50 32.36 -35.54 -9.72
CA LEU A 50 32.06 -36.63 -10.66
C LEU A 50 32.59 -36.29 -12.04
N ALA A 51 32.34 -35.09 -12.57
CA ALA A 51 32.84 -34.64 -13.87
C ALA A 51 34.37 -34.69 -13.99
N THR A 52 35.09 -34.31 -12.93
CA THR A 52 36.55 -34.20 -12.88
C THR A 52 37.24 -35.56 -12.75
N ASP A 53 36.67 -36.47 -11.95
CA ASP A 53 37.29 -37.76 -11.64
C ASP A 53 37.46 -38.69 -12.85
N GLY A 54 36.64 -38.54 -13.91
CA GLY A 54 36.80 -39.34 -15.13
C GLY A 54 37.56 -38.68 -16.29
N GLN A 55 38.22 -37.53 -16.09
CA GLN A 55 38.97 -36.83 -17.17
C GLN A 55 40.06 -37.67 -17.88
N GLY A 56 40.40 -38.87 -17.38
CA GLY A 56 41.31 -39.81 -18.02
C GLY A 56 40.71 -40.70 -19.13
N HIS A 57 39.38 -40.70 -19.34
CA HIS A 57 38.72 -41.59 -20.30
C HIS A 57 38.44 -40.91 -21.66
N PRO A 58 38.85 -41.50 -22.81
CA PRO A 58 38.70 -40.89 -24.14
C PRO A 58 37.25 -40.58 -24.54
N ASP A 59 36.31 -41.46 -24.18
CA ASP A 59 34.90 -41.36 -24.57
C ASP A 59 34.16 -40.24 -23.84
N ARG A 60 34.73 -39.77 -22.72
CA ARG A 60 34.14 -38.72 -21.87
C ARG A 60 34.18 -37.33 -22.50
N LEU A 61 35.07 -37.10 -23.46
CA LEU A 61 35.09 -35.85 -24.24
C LEU A 61 33.79 -35.64 -25.03
N VAL A 62 33.10 -36.74 -25.37
CA VAL A 62 31.81 -36.74 -26.06
C VAL A 62 30.69 -36.57 -25.04
N SER A 63 30.66 -37.36 -23.96
CA SER A 63 29.66 -37.26 -22.88
C SER A 63 29.63 -35.89 -22.20
N ALA A 64 30.78 -35.22 -22.05
CA ALA A 64 30.84 -33.88 -21.48
C ALA A 64 30.24 -32.78 -22.38
N LYS A 65 30.07 -33.05 -23.68
CA LYS A 65 29.56 -32.09 -24.69
C LYS A 65 28.17 -32.43 -25.17
N ASP A 66 27.73 -33.68 -24.99
CA ASP A 66 26.42 -34.15 -25.42
C ASP A 66 25.68 -34.84 -24.26
N TRP A 67 24.52 -34.28 -23.91
CA TRP A 67 23.71 -34.79 -22.82
C TRP A 67 23.16 -36.19 -23.10
N ALA A 68 22.90 -36.54 -24.37
CA ALA A 68 22.38 -37.86 -24.71
C ALA A 68 23.46 -38.94 -24.50
N SER A 69 24.70 -38.64 -24.92
CA SER A 69 25.86 -39.47 -24.64
C SER A 69 26.10 -39.64 -23.13
N LEU A 70 25.86 -38.60 -22.32
CA LEU A 70 25.94 -38.69 -20.84
C LEU A 70 24.79 -39.52 -20.24
N ALA A 71 23.56 -39.32 -20.71
CA ALA A 71 22.35 -39.93 -20.15
C ALA A 71 22.17 -41.41 -20.49
N TYR A 72 22.73 -41.85 -21.63
CA TYR A 72 22.64 -43.23 -22.12
C TYR A 72 24.00 -43.92 -22.15
N SER A 73 25.00 -43.40 -21.42
CA SER A 73 26.32 -44.00 -21.33
C SER A 73 26.25 -45.40 -20.69
N GLU A 74 27.09 -46.31 -21.15
CA GLU A 74 27.31 -47.60 -20.47
C GLU A 74 28.32 -47.47 -19.31
N ASP A 75 28.98 -46.30 -19.18
CA ASP A 75 29.90 -46.00 -18.09
C ASP A 75 29.15 -45.57 -16.82
N ASN A 76 29.40 -46.28 -15.71
CA ASN A 76 28.77 -45.99 -14.42
C ASN A 76 29.05 -44.57 -13.90
N HIS A 77 30.19 -43.95 -14.24
CA HIS A 77 30.51 -42.59 -13.81
C HIS A 77 29.68 -41.55 -14.56
N ASP A 78 29.49 -41.75 -15.86
CA ASP A 78 28.68 -40.87 -16.69
C ASP A 78 27.20 -40.95 -16.28
N LEU A 79 26.71 -42.17 -16.00
CA LEU A 79 25.38 -42.41 -15.43
C LEU A 79 25.21 -41.74 -14.07
N ALA A 80 26.16 -41.90 -13.15
CA ALA A 80 26.09 -41.25 -11.83
C ALA A 80 26.12 -39.72 -11.94
N GLN A 81 26.90 -39.17 -12.89
CA GLN A 81 26.91 -37.75 -13.19
C GLN A 81 25.55 -37.28 -13.73
N TRP A 82 24.91 -38.06 -14.60
CA TRP A 82 23.57 -37.76 -15.11
C TRP A 82 22.49 -37.83 -14.02
N GLU A 83 22.51 -38.86 -13.18
CA GLU A 83 21.61 -39.00 -12.03
C GLU A 83 21.74 -37.79 -11.09
N LYS A 84 22.97 -37.35 -10.82
CA LYS A 84 23.21 -36.14 -10.02
C LYS A 84 22.64 -34.89 -10.68
N MET A 85 22.71 -34.77 -12.02
CA MET A 85 22.05 -33.69 -12.75
C MET A 85 20.52 -33.76 -12.65
N LEU A 86 19.92 -34.95 -12.64
CA LEU A 86 18.47 -35.11 -12.43
C LEU A 86 18.06 -34.68 -11.01
N GLU A 87 18.84 -35.05 -9.99
CA GLU A 87 18.66 -34.58 -8.61
C GLU A 87 18.74 -33.04 -8.53
N ILE A 88 19.76 -32.44 -9.16
CA ILE A 88 19.90 -30.98 -9.24
C ILE A 88 18.66 -30.36 -9.89
N ARG A 89 18.15 -30.90 -11.01
CA ARG A 89 16.97 -30.33 -11.69
C ARG A 89 15.74 -30.32 -10.78
N GLN A 90 15.52 -31.40 -10.03
CA GLN A 90 14.40 -31.48 -9.09
C GLN A 90 14.56 -30.47 -7.95
N LYS A 91 15.75 -30.41 -7.33
CA LYS A 91 16.02 -29.48 -6.23
C LYS A 91 16.01 -28.01 -6.68
N LEU A 92 16.49 -27.74 -7.89
CA LEU A 92 16.52 -26.40 -8.48
C LEU A 92 15.11 -25.89 -8.74
N LYS A 93 14.17 -26.78 -9.12
CA LYS A 93 12.75 -26.43 -9.24
C LYS A 93 12.18 -26.01 -7.87
N GLU A 94 12.41 -26.81 -6.82
CA GLU A 94 11.97 -26.49 -5.45
C GLU A 94 12.53 -25.15 -4.97
N TYR A 95 13.83 -24.91 -5.18
CA TYR A 95 14.49 -23.63 -4.87
C TYR A 95 13.86 -22.45 -5.63
N ASN A 96 13.70 -22.58 -6.96
CA ASN A 96 13.15 -21.48 -7.77
C ASN A 96 11.70 -21.15 -7.41
N GLU A 97 10.89 -22.16 -7.09
CA GLU A 97 9.51 -21.99 -6.64
C GLU A 97 9.47 -21.27 -5.27
N ALA A 98 10.25 -21.75 -4.29
CA ALA A 98 10.33 -21.12 -2.98
C ALA A 98 10.85 -19.68 -3.06
N PHE A 99 11.94 -19.45 -3.81
CA PHE A 99 12.49 -18.12 -4.02
C PHE A 99 11.49 -17.17 -4.69
N GLY A 100 10.77 -17.63 -5.71
CA GLY A 100 9.72 -16.86 -6.37
C GLY A 100 8.59 -16.46 -5.41
N GLN A 101 8.17 -17.37 -4.53
CA GLN A 101 7.18 -17.08 -3.49
C GLN A 101 7.69 -16.02 -2.51
N VAL A 102 8.95 -16.09 -2.07
CA VAL A 102 9.56 -15.08 -1.17
C VAL A 102 9.63 -13.71 -1.83
N VAL A 103 10.03 -13.64 -3.10
CA VAL A 103 10.05 -12.40 -3.87
C VAL A 103 8.64 -11.80 -3.97
N PHE A 104 7.64 -12.63 -4.29
CA PHE A 104 6.25 -12.20 -4.33
C PHE A 104 5.78 -11.66 -2.97
N MET A 105 6.00 -12.39 -1.89
CA MET A 105 5.59 -11.97 -0.55
C MET A 105 6.27 -10.68 -0.09
N THR A 106 7.55 -10.50 -0.43
CA THR A 106 8.31 -9.28 -0.11
C THR A 106 7.82 -8.07 -0.90
N SER A 107 7.26 -8.28 -2.10
CA SER A 107 6.67 -7.21 -2.91
C SER A 107 5.33 -6.69 -2.38
N MET A 108 4.69 -7.43 -1.47
CA MET A 108 3.41 -7.02 -0.87
C MET A 108 3.59 -5.82 0.05
N LYS A 109 2.54 -5.00 0.16
CA LYS A 109 2.56 -3.79 0.98
C LYS A 109 2.19 -4.12 2.43
N SER A 110 2.81 -3.40 3.36
CA SER A 110 2.40 -3.39 4.75
C SER A 110 0.93 -2.95 4.90
N PRO A 111 0.22 -3.47 5.90
CA PRO A 111 -1.17 -3.12 6.16
C PRO A 111 -1.33 -1.63 6.49
N ASN A 112 -2.54 -1.13 6.28
CA ASN A 112 -2.91 0.19 6.77
C ASN A 112 -2.94 0.15 8.32
N PRO A 113 -2.29 1.11 9.02
CA PRO A 113 -2.32 1.16 10.48
C PRO A 113 -3.74 1.17 11.07
N TYR A 114 -4.69 1.83 10.40
CA TYR A 114 -6.09 1.88 10.85
C TYR A 114 -6.73 0.49 10.80
N ASP A 115 -6.63 -0.20 9.65
CA ASP A 115 -7.22 -1.52 9.45
C ASP A 115 -6.60 -2.55 10.41
N LEU A 116 -5.29 -2.47 10.66
CA LEU A 116 -4.60 -3.32 11.63
C LEU A 116 -5.07 -3.06 13.06
N GLN A 117 -5.20 -1.79 13.46
CA GLN A 117 -5.68 -1.42 14.79
C GLN A 117 -7.15 -1.84 15.00
N PHE A 118 -7.98 -1.65 13.99
CA PHE A 118 -9.35 -2.12 13.98
C PHE A 118 -9.40 -3.64 14.18
N PHE A 119 -8.61 -4.40 13.42
CA PHE A 119 -8.57 -5.85 13.50
C PHE A 119 -8.15 -6.36 14.90
N ARG A 120 -7.11 -5.77 15.49
CA ARG A 120 -6.69 -6.07 16.88
C ARG A 120 -7.82 -5.83 17.88
N THR A 121 -8.44 -4.66 17.78
CA THR A 121 -9.56 -4.28 18.67
C THR A 121 -10.75 -5.24 18.51
N TRP A 122 -11.04 -5.66 17.28
CA TRP A 122 -12.10 -6.63 16.99
C TRP A 122 -11.84 -7.99 17.65
N LEU A 123 -10.59 -8.47 17.65
CA LEU A 123 -10.21 -9.74 18.28
C LEU A 123 -10.52 -9.72 19.80
N GLU A 124 -10.25 -8.61 20.47
CA GLU A 124 -10.38 -8.48 21.94
C GLU A 124 -11.81 -8.21 22.42
N ARG A 125 -12.65 -7.56 21.58
CA ARG A 125 -13.98 -7.09 21.99
C ARG A 125 -14.93 -8.27 22.32
N PRO A 126 -15.57 -8.30 23.51
CA PRO A 126 -16.44 -9.40 23.93
C PRO A 126 -17.68 -9.63 23.05
N LYS A 127 -18.21 -8.57 22.43
CA LYS A 127 -19.33 -8.65 21.48
C LYS A 127 -18.91 -9.00 20.04
N MET A 128 -17.61 -9.08 19.78
CA MET A 128 -17.04 -9.30 18.46
C MET A 128 -16.22 -10.59 18.47
N GLY A 129 -14.90 -10.52 18.32
CA GLY A 129 -14.01 -11.67 18.31
C GLY A 129 -14.08 -12.45 19.63
N ASN A 130 -14.09 -11.75 20.76
CA ASN A 130 -14.03 -12.31 22.11
C ASN A 130 -12.87 -13.31 22.29
N PHE A 131 -11.66 -12.91 21.90
CA PHE A 131 -10.45 -13.75 21.93
C PHE A 131 -10.66 -15.10 21.24
N PRO A 132 -10.97 -15.11 19.93
CA PRO A 132 -11.35 -16.34 19.25
C PRO A 132 -10.19 -17.35 19.17
N ILE A 133 -8.94 -16.88 19.18
CA ILE A 133 -7.74 -17.71 19.05
C ILE A 133 -7.06 -17.83 20.42
N LEU A 134 -6.77 -19.05 20.84
CA LEU A 134 -6.22 -19.37 22.18
C LEU A 134 -4.78 -19.91 22.15
N GLY A 135 -4.21 -20.13 20.97
CA GLY A 135 -2.85 -20.67 20.80
C GLY A 135 -1.77 -19.59 20.72
N PRO A 136 -0.50 -19.98 20.47
CA PRO A 136 0.59 -19.03 20.22
C PRO A 136 0.32 -18.07 19.04
N ASP A 137 -0.56 -18.50 18.13
CA ASP A 137 -1.06 -17.75 17.00
C ASP A 137 -1.99 -16.58 17.38
N GLN A 138 -2.44 -16.50 18.64
CA GLN A 138 -3.21 -15.35 19.12
C GLN A 138 -2.44 -14.02 19.02
N TYR A 139 -1.09 -14.09 19.08
CA TYR A 139 -0.18 -12.94 19.04
C TYR A 139 0.32 -12.62 17.62
N VAL A 140 -0.23 -13.26 16.58
CA VAL A 140 0.19 -13.08 15.18
C VAL A 140 0.14 -11.63 14.75
N TRP A 141 -0.88 -10.88 15.20
CA TRP A 141 -1.09 -9.49 14.82
C TRP A 141 -0.52 -8.48 15.81
N ASP A 142 0.22 -8.90 16.84
CA ASP A 142 0.78 -7.98 17.85
C ASP A 142 1.81 -6.99 17.29
N VAL A 143 2.10 -5.95 18.07
CA VAL A 143 3.07 -4.90 17.72
C VAL A 143 4.45 -5.49 17.38
N GLY A 144 4.86 -6.56 18.08
CA GLY A 144 6.14 -7.23 17.84
C GLY A 144 6.27 -7.86 16.44
N ASN A 145 5.16 -8.18 15.78
CA ASN A 145 5.14 -8.83 14.47
C ASN A 145 4.83 -7.86 13.31
N GLU A 146 4.63 -6.56 13.56
CA GLU A 146 4.18 -5.59 12.54
C GLU A 146 5.04 -5.55 11.29
N ALA A 147 6.36 -5.66 11.44
CA ALA A 147 7.30 -5.65 10.33
C ALA A 147 7.12 -6.86 9.39
N ASP A 148 6.54 -7.95 9.88
CA ASP A 148 6.29 -9.21 9.17
C ASP A 148 4.84 -9.31 8.66
N LEU A 149 3.99 -8.30 8.93
CA LEU A 149 2.61 -8.27 8.45
C LEU A 149 2.51 -7.69 7.03
N VAL A 150 1.68 -8.32 6.21
CA VAL A 150 1.35 -7.93 4.84
C VAL A 150 -0.17 -7.93 4.65
N ALA A 151 -0.68 -7.00 3.85
CA ALA A 151 -2.10 -6.97 3.48
C ALA A 151 -2.30 -7.57 2.08
N ILE A 152 -3.14 -8.59 1.98
CA ILE A 152 -3.50 -9.24 0.70
C ILE A 152 -4.22 -8.23 -0.21
N GLN A 153 -5.13 -7.43 0.36
CA GLN A 153 -5.80 -6.36 -0.35
C GLN A 153 -5.74 -5.10 0.51
N ARG A 154 -5.02 -4.08 0.04
CA ARG A 154 -5.02 -2.78 0.70
C ARG A 154 -6.22 -1.95 0.21
N ARG A 155 -6.91 -1.27 1.13
CA ARG A 155 -7.94 -0.29 0.79
C ARG A 155 -7.35 0.72 -0.21
N LYS A 156 -7.97 0.80 -1.41
CA LYS A 156 -7.56 1.75 -2.46
C LYS A 156 -8.10 3.13 -2.08
N GLY A 157 -7.26 3.94 -1.44
CA GLY A 157 -7.46 5.38 -1.32
C GLY A 157 -8.18 5.81 -0.04
N GLU A 158 -7.41 6.34 0.89
CA GLU A 158 -7.77 7.57 1.59
C GLU A 158 -6.58 8.50 1.40
N ASP A 159 -6.72 9.47 0.50
CA ASP A 159 -5.72 10.49 0.30
C ASP A 159 -5.47 11.22 1.62
N PHE A 160 -4.23 11.71 1.81
CA PHE A 160 -3.80 12.50 2.96
C PHE A 160 -4.81 13.62 3.36
N LEU A 161 -5.56 14.08 2.36
CA LEU A 161 -6.59 15.09 2.44
C LEU A 161 -7.90 14.61 3.06
N THR A 162 -8.34 13.40 2.74
CA THR A 162 -9.50 12.78 3.36
C THR A 162 -9.25 12.61 4.85
N ARG A 163 -8.05 12.15 5.22
CA ARG A 163 -7.63 12.01 6.62
C ARG A 163 -7.51 13.36 7.33
N TRP A 164 -6.86 14.35 6.72
CA TRP A 164 -6.78 15.72 7.29
C TRP A 164 -8.17 16.35 7.45
N PHE A 165 -9.07 16.14 6.49
CA PHE A 165 -10.43 16.67 6.53
C PHE A 165 -11.26 16.02 7.65
N ILE A 166 -11.18 14.70 7.77
CA ILE A 166 -11.86 13.94 8.83
C ILE A 166 -11.31 14.32 10.21
N ASP A 167 -9.98 14.43 10.37
CA ASP A 167 -9.37 14.64 11.69
C ASP A 167 -9.43 16.11 12.16
N LYS A 168 -9.51 17.09 11.25
CA LYS A 168 -9.44 18.52 11.60
C LYS A 168 -10.66 19.33 11.21
N VAL A 169 -11.26 19.08 10.05
CA VAL A 169 -12.38 19.89 9.56
C VAL A 169 -13.70 19.42 10.16
N ILE A 170 -13.98 18.12 10.17
CA ILE A 170 -15.21 17.56 10.74
C ILE A 170 -15.37 17.95 12.23
N PRO A 171 -14.36 17.81 13.12
CA PRO A 171 -14.50 18.19 14.53
C PRO A 171 -14.68 19.70 14.72
N SER A 172 -14.02 20.51 13.90
CA SER A 172 -14.17 21.97 13.95
C SER A 172 -15.55 22.42 13.45
N PHE A 173 -16.08 21.75 12.43
CA PHE A 173 -17.41 22.00 11.89
C PHE A 173 -18.51 21.53 12.85
N HIS A 174 -18.34 20.36 13.49
CA HIS A 174 -19.21 19.87 14.57
C HIS A 174 -19.20 20.80 15.79
N ARG A 175 -18.07 21.41 16.11
CA ARG A 175 -17.96 22.39 17.19
C ARG A 175 -18.65 23.72 16.88
N CYS A 176 -18.79 24.09 15.61
CA CYS A 176 -19.48 25.32 15.16
C CYS A 176 -20.97 25.12 14.85
N LEU A 177 -21.40 23.95 14.36
CA LEU A 177 -22.77 23.63 13.95
C LEU A 177 -23.43 22.58 14.87
N GLY A 178 -22.94 22.46 16.10
CA GLY A 178 -23.42 21.52 17.10
C GLY A 178 -24.87 21.78 17.50
N LYS A 179 -25.76 20.88 17.06
CA LYS A 179 -27.04 20.40 17.63
C LYS A 179 -28.05 19.92 16.58
N TYR A 180 -27.85 20.19 15.29
CA TYR A 180 -28.78 19.76 14.23
C TYR A 180 -28.38 18.47 13.50
N ILE A 181 -27.16 17.97 13.71
CA ILE A 181 -26.63 16.73 13.10
C ILE A 181 -26.34 15.70 14.19
N GLU A 182 -27.21 15.60 15.19
CA GLU A 182 -27.14 14.58 16.25
C GLU A 182 -27.94 13.31 15.87
N ALA A 183 -28.57 13.30 14.67
CA ALA A 183 -29.50 12.26 14.24
C ALA A 183 -28.96 11.29 13.17
N LEU A 184 -27.65 11.28 12.88
CA LEU A 184 -27.09 10.40 11.83
C LEU A 184 -26.09 9.34 12.33
N ILE A 185 -25.93 9.18 13.64
CA ILE A 185 -25.11 8.10 14.21
C ILE A 185 -26.01 7.27 15.14
N PRO A 186 -26.61 6.17 14.66
CA PRO A 186 -27.28 5.22 15.54
C PRO A 186 -26.22 4.52 16.39
N GLU A 187 -26.30 4.69 17.70
CA GLU A 187 -25.68 3.78 18.67
C GLU A 187 -26.44 2.45 18.62
N GLU A 188 -26.03 1.51 17.76
CA GLU A 188 -26.42 0.11 17.88
C GLU A 188 -25.20 -0.84 17.89
N PRO A 189 -25.13 -1.83 18.81
CA PRO A 189 -23.87 -2.46 19.20
C PRO A 189 -23.45 -3.65 18.31
N GLU A 190 -24.06 -3.84 17.15
CA GLU A 190 -23.79 -4.99 16.25
C GLU A 190 -23.54 -4.58 14.79
N SER A 191 -23.54 -3.28 14.50
CA SER A 191 -23.31 -2.71 13.16
C SER A 191 -22.09 -1.78 13.12
N GLU A 192 -21.20 -1.87 14.11
CA GLU A 192 -19.99 -1.05 14.22
C GLU A 192 -18.81 -1.55 13.36
N ILE A 193 -19.12 -2.37 12.35
CA ILE A 193 -18.44 -2.24 11.04
C ILE A 193 -19.30 -1.27 10.25
N SER A 194 -19.42 -0.08 10.83
CA SER A 194 -20.09 1.04 10.21
C SER A 194 -19.23 1.36 9.01
N HIS A 195 -19.68 0.82 7.88
CA HIS A 195 -19.64 1.51 6.62
C HIS A 195 -19.99 2.98 6.88
N TYR A 196 -18.99 3.77 7.27
CA TYR A 196 -18.87 5.06 6.65
C TYR A 196 -18.81 4.73 5.16
N SER A 197 -19.93 4.96 4.49
CA SER A 197 -20.06 4.79 3.06
C SER A 197 -18.95 5.64 2.43
N ASP A 198 -17.83 4.98 2.13
CA ASP A 198 -16.61 5.57 1.57
C ASP A 198 -16.95 6.38 0.32
N SER A 199 -18.02 6.00 -0.41
CA SER A 199 -18.47 6.76 -1.56
C SER A 199 -19.26 8.03 -1.20
N HIS A 200 -20.08 8.03 -0.15
CA HIS A 200 -20.87 9.22 0.21
C HIS A 200 -20.03 10.25 0.96
N LEU A 201 -19.19 9.82 1.91
CA LEU A 201 -18.28 10.72 2.60
C LEU A 201 -17.20 11.23 1.64
N ALA A 202 -16.54 10.37 0.87
CA ALA A 202 -15.54 10.86 -0.08
C ALA A 202 -16.16 11.78 -1.14
N ARG A 203 -17.39 11.50 -1.60
CA ARG A 203 -18.10 12.40 -2.52
C ARG A 203 -18.48 13.72 -1.84
N PHE A 204 -18.92 13.69 -0.58
CA PHE A 204 -19.20 14.91 0.18
C PHE A 204 -17.94 15.75 0.39
N VAL A 205 -16.85 15.14 0.85
CA VAL A 205 -15.54 15.78 1.04
C VAL A 205 -15.05 16.36 -0.29
N HIS A 206 -15.11 15.59 -1.37
CA HIS A 206 -14.73 16.04 -2.69
C HIS A 206 -15.58 17.23 -3.17
N VAL A 207 -16.92 17.15 -3.07
CA VAL A 207 -17.82 18.25 -3.44
C VAL A 207 -17.54 19.49 -2.58
N PHE A 208 -17.37 19.32 -1.28
CA PHE A 208 -17.07 20.41 -0.36
C PHE A 208 -15.71 21.06 -0.66
N SER A 209 -14.67 20.26 -0.91
CA SER A 209 -13.34 20.74 -1.31
C SER A 209 -13.37 21.49 -2.64
N VAL A 210 -14.14 21.01 -3.62
CA VAL A 210 -14.34 21.70 -4.90
C VAL A 210 -15.06 23.03 -4.72
N VAL A 211 -16.12 23.07 -3.90
CA VAL A 211 -16.85 24.30 -3.58
C VAL A 211 -15.97 25.31 -2.84
N LEU A 212 -15.21 24.86 -1.83
CA LEU A 212 -14.30 25.73 -1.09
C LEU A 212 -13.17 26.27 -1.99
N SER A 213 -12.64 25.42 -2.89
CA SER A 213 -11.63 25.83 -3.85
C SER A 213 -12.16 26.81 -4.91
N SER A 214 -13.46 26.77 -5.25
CA SER A 214 -14.06 27.72 -6.21
C SER A 214 -14.44 29.06 -5.57
N LEU A 215 -14.72 29.06 -4.25
CA LEU A 215 -14.93 30.29 -3.48
C LEU A 215 -13.63 31.06 -3.20
N LEU A 216 -12.49 30.38 -3.20
CA LEU A 216 -11.18 30.96 -2.90
C LEU A 216 -10.80 32.11 -3.88
N PRO A 217 -10.91 31.96 -5.22
CA PRO A 217 -10.72 33.05 -6.17
C PRO A 217 -11.65 34.25 -5.93
N ILE A 218 -12.92 33.99 -5.65
CA ILE A 218 -13.94 35.03 -5.44
C ILE A 218 -13.61 35.83 -4.17
N SER A 219 -13.25 35.13 -3.10
CA SER A 219 -12.86 35.77 -1.83
C SER A 219 -11.63 36.68 -2.00
N SER A 220 -10.65 36.30 -2.84
CA SER A 220 -9.49 37.14 -3.12
C SER A 220 -9.88 38.48 -3.74
N ILE A 221 -10.79 38.47 -4.73
CA ILE A 221 -11.23 39.68 -5.42
C ILE A 221 -11.97 40.61 -4.44
N VAL A 222 -12.85 40.05 -3.60
CA VAL A 222 -13.59 40.83 -2.60
C VAL A 222 -12.64 41.47 -1.58
N ILE A 223 -11.65 40.73 -1.08
CA ILE A 223 -10.67 41.26 -0.11
C ILE A 223 -9.81 42.37 -0.77
N LEU A 224 -9.37 42.17 -2.01
CA LEU A 224 -8.61 43.17 -2.77
C LEU A 224 -9.38 44.47 -3.03
N TYR A 225 -10.72 44.42 -3.05
CA TYR A 225 -11.57 45.60 -3.19
C TYR A 225 -11.47 46.54 -1.97
N PHE A 226 -11.46 45.98 -0.75
CA PHE A 226 -11.46 46.78 0.48
C PHE A 226 -10.08 47.28 0.92
N VAL A 227 -9.00 46.72 0.38
CA VAL A 227 -7.63 47.09 0.76
C VAL A 227 -7.13 48.23 -0.12
N SER A 228 -6.70 49.35 0.46
CA SER A 228 -6.19 50.51 -0.29
C SER A 228 -4.67 50.49 -0.50
N SER A 229 -3.90 49.84 0.38
CA SER A 229 -2.43 49.83 0.32
C SER A 229 -1.90 48.93 -0.80
N LEU A 230 -1.04 49.46 -1.67
CA LEU A 230 -0.45 48.73 -2.80
C LEU A 230 0.40 47.53 -2.35
N LEU A 231 1.23 47.69 -1.32
CA LEU A 231 2.05 46.60 -0.78
C LEU A 231 1.20 45.48 -0.19
N ALA A 232 0.10 45.85 0.50
CA ALA A 232 -0.83 44.86 1.03
C ALA A 232 -1.56 44.10 -0.10
N ARG A 233 -1.96 44.80 -1.18
CA ARG A 233 -2.54 44.16 -2.37
C ARG A 233 -1.60 43.15 -3.01
N LEU A 234 -0.32 43.50 -3.19
CA LEU A 234 0.68 42.58 -3.74
C LEU A 234 0.89 41.34 -2.85
N GLY A 235 0.93 41.53 -1.53
CA GLY A 235 1.02 40.42 -0.57
C GLY A 235 -0.20 39.48 -0.63
N ILE A 236 -1.40 40.05 -0.74
CA ILE A 236 -2.65 39.28 -0.90
C ILE A 236 -2.63 38.50 -2.21
N ILE A 237 -2.24 39.11 -3.33
CA ILE A 237 -2.13 38.41 -4.62
C ILE A 237 -1.20 37.21 -4.51
N ALA A 238 0.01 37.39 -3.95
CA ALA A 238 0.97 36.31 -3.80
C ALA A 238 0.40 35.17 -2.93
N THR A 239 -0.23 35.52 -1.81
CA THR A 239 -0.80 34.55 -0.86
C THR A 239 -1.94 33.75 -1.49
N PHE A 240 -2.93 34.42 -2.09
CA PHE A 240 -4.08 33.74 -2.70
C PHE A 240 -3.70 32.95 -3.96
N THR A 241 -2.70 33.40 -4.71
CA THR A 241 -2.16 32.66 -5.86
C THR A 241 -1.49 31.36 -5.41
N ALA A 242 -0.72 31.39 -4.32
CA ALA A 242 -0.12 30.19 -3.74
C ALA A 242 -1.19 29.23 -3.20
N LEU A 243 -2.20 29.75 -2.49
CA LEU A 243 -3.31 28.95 -1.97
C LEU A 243 -4.13 28.29 -3.09
N PHE A 244 -4.39 29.00 -4.19
CA PHE A 244 -5.10 28.46 -5.35
C PHE A 244 -4.29 27.37 -6.08
N SER A 245 -2.98 27.57 -6.24
CA SER A 245 -2.10 26.55 -6.83
C SER A 245 -2.07 25.29 -5.97
N LEU A 246 -1.96 25.47 -4.65
CA LEU A 246 -1.99 24.39 -3.68
C LEU A 246 -3.33 23.66 -3.71
N SER A 247 -4.46 24.38 -3.76
CA SER A 247 -5.79 23.77 -3.82
C SER A 247 -6.00 22.99 -5.11
N LEU A 248 -5.54 23.49 -6.27
CA LEU A 248 -5.58 22.73 -7.53
C LEU A 248 -4.75 21.45 -7.43
N ALA A 249 -3.51 21.52 -6.90
CA ALA A 249 -2.64 20.35 -6.76
C ALA A 249 -3.22 19.27 -5.82
N ILE A 250 -4.00 19.71 -4.83
CA ILE A 250 -4.58 18.89 -3.77
C ILE A 250 -5.92 18.29 -4.19
N VAL A 251 -6.83 19.13 -4.68
CA VAL A 251 -8.23 18.76 -4.93
C VAL A 251 -8.40 18.11 -6.30
N THR A 252 -7.52 18.43 -7.25
CA THR A 252 -7.65 17.94 -8.63
C THR A 252 -6.50 17.01 -8.99
N GLN A 253 -6.77 16.04 -9.86
CA GLN A 253 -5.74 15.19 -10.48
C GLN A 253 -5.06 15.92 -11.66
N ALA A 254 -4.87 17.23 -11.54
CA ALA A 254 -4.35 18.07 -12.60
C ALA A 254 -2.84 17.85 -12.79
N ARG A 255 -2.40 17.84 -14.05
CA ARG A 255 -0.98 17.78 -14.38
C ARG A 255 -0.27 19.07 -13.97
N ARG A 256 1.03 18.99 -13.69
CA ARG A 256 1.87 20.16 -13.31
C ARG A 256 1.70 21.35 -14.27
N ILE A 257 1.54 21.06 -15.57
CA ILE A 257 1.33 22.10 -16.59
C ILE A 257 -0.05 22.77 -16.49
N GLU A 258 -1.09 22.03 -16.13
CA GLU A 258 -2.45 22.53 -15.94
C GLU A 258 -2.52 23.42 -14.69
N ILE A 259 -1.84 23.01 -13.60
CA ILE A 259 -1.70 23.81 -12.37
C ILE A 259 -0.98 25.13 -12.66
N PHE A 260 0.12 25.10 -13.41
CA PHE A 260 0.87 26.31 -13.77
C PHE A 260 0.04 27.27 -14.63
N ALA A 261 -0.66 26.75 -15.64
CA ALA A 261 -1.52 27.54 -16.51
C ALA A 261 -2.67 28.20 -15.73
N GLY A 262 -3.37 27.42 -14.89
CA GLY A 262 -4.45 27.93 -14.04
C GLY A 262 -3.98 28.99 -13.05
N THR A 263 -2.84 28.75 -12.39
CA THR A 263 -2.25 29.70 -11.43
C THR A 263 -1.83 31.01 -12.11
N SER A 264 -1.24 30.93 -13.30
CA SER A 264 -0.83 32.10 -14.08
C SER A 264 -2.03 32.94 -14.54
N ALA A 265 -3.10 32.29 -15.02
CA ALA A 265 -4.34 32.95 -15.41
C ALA A 265 -4.98 33.66 -14.21
N PHE A 266 -5.05 33.00 -13.06
CA PHE A 266 -5.61 33.59 -11.84
C PHE A 266 -4.79 34.80 -11.35
N ALA A 267 -3.46 34.71 -11.35
CA ALA A 267 -2.59 35.83 -10.99
C ALA A 267 -2.78 37.03 -11.92
N ALA A 268 -2.88 36.80 -13.24
CA ALA A 268 -3.12 37.84 -14.22
C ALA A 268 -4.43 38.59 -13.97
N VAL A 269 -5.52 37.87 -13.67
CA VAL A 269 -6.83 38.48 -13.35
C VAL A 269 -6.73 39.38 -12.11
N GLN A 270 -6.03 38.93 -11.06
CA GLN A 270 -5.88 39.74 -9.85
C GLN A 270 -5.04 41.01 -10.08
N VAL A 271 -3.97 40.92 -10.89
CA VAL A 271 -3.13 42.08 -11.23
C VAL A 271 -3.93 43.12 -12.03
N VAL A 272 -4.73 42.68 -13.00
CA VAL A 272 -5.62 43.56 -13.76
C VAL A 272 -6.61 44.26 -12.84
N PHE A 273 -7.22 43.53 -11.90
CA PHE A 273 -8.17 44.11 -10.94
C PHE A 273 -7.52 45.15 -10.02
N VAL A 274 -6.31 44.88 -9.52
CA VAL A 274 -5.56 45.84 -8.71
C VAL A 274 -5.23 47.10 -9.50
N THR A 275 -4.83 46.95 -10.77
CA THR A 275 -4.50 48.07 -11.67
C THR A 275 -5.73 48.92 -11.98
N ALA A 276 -6.88 48.30 -12.21
CA ALA A 276 -8.13 49.00 -12.44
C ALA A 276 -8.58 49.82 -11.21
N ASN A 277 -8.45 49.24 -10.01
CA ASN A 277 -8.80 49.93 -8.76
C ASN A 277 -7.82 51.04 -8.37
N THR A 278 -6.56 51.00 -8.80
CA THR A 278 -5.65 52.14 -8.60
C THR A 278 -6.00 53.31 -9.51
N ASN A 279 -6.46 53.04 -10.75
CA ASN A 279 -6.79 54.08 -11.72
C ASN A 279 -8.13 54.79 -11.44
N SER A 280 -9.04 54.16 -10.67
CA SER A 280 -10.31 54.78 -10.27
C SER A 280 -10.20 55.67 -9.01
N MET A 281 -9.07 55.61 -8.29
CA MET A 281 -8.81 56.40 -7.08
C MET A 281 -7.90 57.63 -7.32
N THR A 282 -7.42 57.82 -8.55
CA THR A 282 -6.73 59.03 -9.04
C THR A 282 -7.68 59.88 -9.84
#